data_AF-A0A329LQ65-F1
#
_entry.id   AF-A0A329LQ65-F1
#
_cell.length_a   1.000
_cell.length_b   1.000
_cell.length_c   1.000
_cell.angle_alpha   90.00
_cell.angle_beta   90.00
_cell.angle_gamma   90.00
#
_symmetry.space_group_name_H-M   'P 1'
#
loop_
_entity.id
_entity.type
_entity.pdbx_description
1 polymer ?
#
loop_
_entity_poly.entity_id
_entity_poly.type
_entity_poly.pdbx_seq_one_letter_code
_entity_poly.pdbx_strand_id
1 'polypeptide(L)' 'MIPKLLVGVAGIAIAFGASAAAAASTDPNPFSHLSCACQDSDPPGSPALRDKINQGVHQGISAPSVAR' A
#
# COMPACT_ATOMS: atom_id res chain seq x y z
N MET A 1 -56.07 4.05 43.02
CA MET A 1 -55.90 4.03 41.55
C MET A 1 -54.62 4.78 41.20
N ILE A 2 -53.55 4.05 40.93
CA ILE A 2 -52.24 4.53 40.46
C ILE A 2 -51.93 3.62 39.27
N PRO A 3 -51.86 4.13 38.02
CA PRO A 3 -50.56 4.19 37.37
C PRO A 3 -50.48 5.20 36.21
N LYS A 4 -49.76 6.31 36.35
CA LYS A 4 -49.46 7.16 35.18
C LYS A 4 -48.26 8.09 35.33
N LEU A 5 -47.38 7.84 36.30
CA LEU A 5 -46.17 8.63 36.54
C LEU A 5 -44.90 7.78 36.63
N LEU A 6 -44.89 6.61 35.98
CA LEU A 6 -43.69 5.80 35.76
C LEU A 6 -43.46 5.50 34.27
N VAL A 7 -44.03 6.32 33.38
CA VAL A 7 -43.68 6.37 31.94
C VAL A 7 -42.95 7.70 31.75
N GLY A 8 -41.71 7.74 32.21
CA GLY A 8 -40.89 8.96 32.23
C GLY A 8 -39.45 8.68 32.66
N VAL A 9 -39.24 7.57 33.37
CA VAL A 9 -37.91 6.99 33.68
C VAL A 9 -37.71 5.70 32.86
N ALA A 10 -38.03 5.76 31.57
CA ALA A 10 -37.86 4.64 30.61
C ALA A 10 -37.24 5.08 29.28
N GLY A 11 -36.52 6.20 29.29
CA GLY A 11 -35.59 6.62 28.24
C GLY A 11 -34.64 7.58 28.95
N ILE A 12 -33.40 7.24 29.24
CA ILE A 12 -32.35 6.91 28.28
C ILE A 12 -31.41 5.91 28.97
N ALA A 13 -31.71 4.63 28.88
CA ALA A 13 -30.70 3.60 29.05
C ALA A 13 -30.42 3.01 27.67
N ILE A 14 -29.15 2.70 27.42
CA ILE A 14 -28.64 1.96 26.25
C ILE A 14 -28.36 2.92 25.07
N ALA A 15 -27.20 3.58 25.08
CA ALA A 15 -25.97 3.02 24.51
C ALA A 15 -26.13 2.73 23.01
N PHE A 16 -25.63 3.62 22.17
CA PHE A 16 -25.02 3.17 20.92
C PHE A 16 -23.92 4.14 20.53
N GLY A 17 -22.71 3.76 20.94
CA GLY A 17 -21.42 4.16 20.39
C GLY A 17 -21.21 5.66 20.24
N ALA A 18 -20.31 6.21 21.05
CA ALA A 18 -19.38 7.18 20.48
C ALA A 18 -18.84 6.54 19.20
N SER A 19 -19.30 6.99 18.03
CA SER A 19 -18.54 6.83 16.81
C SER A 19 -17.34 7.75 16.99
N ALA A 20 -16.39 7.31 17.81
CA ALA A 20 -15.01 7.67 17.62
C ALA A 20 -14.75 7.25 16.18
N ALA A 21 -14.89 8.20 15.26
CA ALA A 21 -14.33 8.03 13.94
C ALA A 21 -12.87 7.68 14.22
N ALA A 22 -12.52 6.41 14.02
CA ALA A 22 -11.13 6.01 14.06
C ALA A 22 -10.43 6.99 13.15
N ALA A 23 -9.50 7.78 13.71
CA ALA A 23 -8.70 8.67 12.90
C ALA A 23 -8.12 7.77 11.81
N ALA A 24 -8.56 7.99 10.56
CA ALA A 24 -7.95 7.32 9.45
C ALA A 24 -6.52 7.85 9.47
N SER A 25 -5.59 7.03 9.97
CA SER A 25 -4.18 7.30 9.85
C SER A 25 -3.94 7.30 8.35
N THR A 26 -3.98 8.47 7.74
CA THR A 26 -3.49 8.66 6.38
C THR A 26 -2.01 8.37 6.48
N ASP A 27 -1.63 7.16 6.10
CA ASP A 27 -0.25 6.81 5.83
C ASP A 27 0.31 7.95 4.97
N PRO A 28 1.24 8.77 5.48
CA PRO A 28 1.70 9.96 4.78
C PRO A 28 2.32 9.60 3.42
N ASN A 29 2.76 8.35 3.29
CA ASN A 29 3.27 7.78 2.07
C ASN A 29 2.29 6.70 1.58
N PRO A 30 1.47 6.96 0.55
CA PRO A 30 0.51 5.97 0.03
C PRO A 30 1.16 4.70 -0.53
N PHE A 31 2.49 4.66 -0.58
CA PHE A 31 3.28 3.54 -1.07
C PHE A 31 3.96 2.72 0.05
N SER A 32 3.77 3.04 1.35
CA SER A 32 4.49 2.32 2.44
C SER A 32 4.17 0.83 2.49
N HIS A 33 3.07 0.41 1.87
CA HIS A 33 2.65 -0.99 1.76
C HIS A 33 3.03 -1.65 0.43
N LEU A 34 3.67 -0.92 -0.49
CA LEU A 34 4.18 -1.53 -1.71
C LEU A 34 5.44 -2.33 -1.41
N SER A 35 5.33 -3.64 -1.62
CA SER A 35 6.48 -4.55 -1.63
C SER A 35 6.36 -5.46 -2.84
N CYS A 36 7.50 -5.92 -3.36
CA CYS A 36 7.51 -7.00 -4.32
C CYS A 36 7.14 -8.29 -3.57
N ALA A 37 5.88 -8.70 -3.64
CA ALA A 37 5.40 -9.95 -3.06
C ALA A 37 5.61 -11.16 -4.00
N CYS A 38 6.01 -10.91 -5.25
CA CYS A 38 6.29 -11.97 -6.19
C CYS A 38 7.60 -12.66 -5.82
N GLN A 39 7.51 -13.96 -5.52
CA GLN A 39 8.66 -14.86 -5.59
C GLN A 39 8.92 -15.18 -7.08
N ASP A 40 9.17 -14.17 -7.89
CA ASP A 40 9.45 -14.36 -9.31
C ASP A 40 10.87 -14.90 -9.45
N SER A 41 10.95 -16.16 -9.86
CA SER A 41 12.18 -16.69 -10.42
C SER A 41 12.31 -16.15 -11.83
N ASP A 42 13.49 -15.65 -12.16
CA ASP A 42 13.81 -15.15 -13.48
C ASP A 42 13.35 -16.15 -14.57
N PRO A 43 12.62 -15.71 -15.61
CA PRO A 43 12.22 -16.61 -16.68
C PRO A 43 13.44 -17.26 -17.34
N PRO A 44 13.30 -18.46 -17.92
CA PRO A 44 14.40 -19.13 -18.60
C PRO A 44 15.07 -18.20 -19.63
N GLY A 45 16.40 -18.08 -19.56
CA GLY A 45 17.18 -17.20 -20.44
C GLY A 45 17.37 -15.77 -19.95
N SER A 46 16.77 -15.38 -18.82
CA SER A 46 17.05 -14.09 -18.15
C SER A 46 18.54 -13.80 -17.95
N PRO A 47 19.38 -14.73 -17.44
CA PRO A 47 20.80 -14.46 -17.25
C PRO A 47 21.52 -14.09 -18.56
N ALA A 48 21.29 -14.86 -19.62
CA ALA A 48 21.87 -14.59 -20.94
C ALA A 48 21.40 -13.25 -21.54
N LEU A 49 20.13 -12.90 -21.31
CA LEU A 49 19.60 -11.59 -21.69
C LEU A 49 20.30 -10.45 -20.93
N ARG A 50 20.51 -10.61 -19.62
CA ARG A 50 21.21 -9.63 -18.78
C ARG A 50 22.66 -9.45 -19.21
N ASP A 51 23.35 -10.55 -19.52
CA ASP A 51 24.73 -10.50 -20.02
C ASP A 51 24.83 -9.71 -21.33
N LYS A 52 23.89 -9.93 -22.26
CA LYS A 52 23.85 -9.20 -23.52
C LYS A 52 23.57 -7.71 -23.33
N ILE A 53 22.71 -7.35 -22.37
CA ILE A 53 22.47 -5.95 -22.00
C ILE A 53 23.76 -5.33 -21.44
N ASN A 54 24.40 -5.98 -20.47
CA ASN A 54 25.63 -5.51 -19.86
C ASN A 54 26.75 -5.34 -20.89
N GLN A 55 26.88 -6.29 -21.82
CA GLN A 55 27.82 -6.22 -22.92
C GLN A 55 27.55 -5.00 -23.81
N GLY A 56 26.30 -4.76 -24.20
CA GLY A 56 25.93 -3.59 -25.00
C GLY A 56 26.22 -2.26 -24.31
N VAL A 57 25.97 -2.17 -23.00
CA VAL A 57 26.30 -1.00 -22.18
C VAL A 57 27.81 -0.77 -22.15
N HIS A 58 28.60 -1.81 -21.88
CA HIS A 58 30.06 -1.70 -21.87
C HIS A 58 30.61 -1.31 -23.24
N GLN A 59 30.07 -1.86 -24.32
CA GLN A 59 30.43 -1.48 -25.68
C GLN A 59 30.11 -0.02 -25.97
N GLY A 60 28.94 0.46 -25.57
CA GLY A 60 28.55 1.86 -25.76
C GLY A 60 29.42 2.84 -24.98
N ILE A 61 29.78 2.51 -23.74
CA ILE A 61 30.67 3.33 -22.89
C ILE A 61 32.10 3.31 -23.41
N SER A 62 32.56 2.14 -23.89
CA SER A 62 33.93 1.97 -24.39
C SER A 62 34.09 2.43 -25.84
N ALA A 63 32.99 2.67 -26.55
CA ALA A 63 33.03 3.21 -27.89
C ALA A 63 33.59 4.64 -27.84
N PRO A 64 34.56 4.98 -28.70
CA PRO A 64 35.03 6.34 -28.79
C PRO A 64 33.85 7.25 -29.15
N SER A 65 33.75 8.40 -28.48
CA SER A 65 32.78 9.41 -28.86
C SER A 65 33.06 9.80 -30.32
N VAL A 66 32.13 9.50 -31.23
CA VAL A 66 32.15 10.07 -32.57
C VAL A 66 31.79 11.54 -32.40
N ALA A 67 32.80 12.38 -32.14
CA ALA A 67 32.68 13.81 -32.32
C ALA A 67 32.46 14.03 -33.82
N ARG A 68 31.22 14.39 -34.17
CA ARG A 68 30.81 14.68 -35.54
C ARG A 68 31.02 16.15 -35.84
#